data_AF-A0A3C0IP65-F1
#
_entry.id   AF-A0A3C0IP65-F1
#
_cell.length_a   1.000
_cell.length_b   1.000
_cell.length_c   1.000
_cell.angle_alpha   90.00
_cell.angle_beta   90.00
_cell.angle_gamma   90.00
#
_symmetry.space_group_name_H-M   'P 1'
#
loop_
_entity.id
_entity.type
_entity.pdbx_description
1 polymer ?
#
loop_
_entity_poly.entity_id
_entity_poly.type
_entity_poly.pdbx_seq_one_letter_code
_entity_poly.pdbx_strand_id
1 'polypeptide(L)'
;LGNSAGNANTTGISNTYVGANAGSSGATTSFNTFLGAYTGLNNRGNGNTFLGHVTGQSNTTGYDNVFAGNNAGWGNTTGYANIYVGANAGYTANTAVMNTFVGNNAGRLTTTGSYNTFLGNAAGESNTTGQSNTFLGIG
;
A
#
# COMPACT_ATOMS: atom_id res chain seq x y z
N LEU A 1 1.24 19.52 -1.94
CA LEU A 1 2.43 20.18 -2.54
C LEU A 1 2.98 19.27 -3.64
N GLY A 2 3.24 19.77 -4.85
CA GLY A 2 3.65 18.94 -5.99
C GLY A 2 2.65 19.02 -7.15
N ASN A 3 3.13 18.91 -8.39
CA ASN A 3 2.29 19.00 -9.58
C ASN A 3 1.16 17.95 -9.53
N SER A 4 -0.09 18.38 -9.70
CA SER A 4 -1.30 17.52 -9.70
C SER A 4 -1.59 16.74 -8.41
N ALA A 5 -0.92 17.06 -7.30
CA ALA A 5 -1.19 16.44 -6.00
C ALA A 5 -2.65 16.71 -5.56
N GLY A 6 -3.44 15.65 -5.38
CA GLY A 6 -4.84 15.74 -4.98
C GLY A 6 -5.78 16.39 -5.99
N ASN A 7 -5.37 16.60 -7.25
CA ASN A 7 -6.12 17.44 -8.19
C ASN A 7 -7.54 16.93 -8.49
N ALA A 8 -7.78 15.62 -8.41
CA ALA A 8 -9.10 15.06 -8.62
C ALA A 8 -10.03 15.18 -7.41
N ASN A 9 -9.55 15.50 -6.20
CA ASN A 9 -10.40 15.50 -5.00
C ASN A 9 -11.45 16.62 -5.05
N THR A 10 -12.73 16.25 -5.18
CA THR A 10 -13.87 17.16 -5.29
C THR A 10 -14.66 17.29 -3.99
N THR A 11 -14.88 16.18 -3.26
CA THR A 11 -15.70 16.18 -2.03
C THR A 11 -15.04 15.52 -0.83
N GLY A 12 -13.90 14.87 -1.03
CA GLY A 12 -13.17 14.19 0.04
C GLY A 12 -12.51 15.16 1.02
N ILE A 13 -12.52 14.79 2.30
CA ILE A 13 -12.04 15.64 3.40
C ILE A 13 -10.82 15.05 4.11
N SER A 14 -10.08 15.91 4.80
CA SER A 14 -8.99 15.51 5.71
C SER A 14 -7.90 14.66 5.05
N ASN A 15 -7.49 15.02 3.84
CA ASN A 15 -6.39 14.37 3.14
C ASN A 15 -5.10 15.22 3.18
N THR A 16 -3.95 14.55 3.24
CA THR A 16 -2.64 15.19 3.09
C THR A 16 -1.94 14.60 1.87
N TYR A 17 -1.68 15.42 0.84
CA TYR A 17 -1.02 14.98 -0.39
C TYR A 17 0.24 15.81 -0.70
N VAL A 18 1.39 15.15 -0.75
CA VAL A 18 2.69 15.76 -1.04
C VAL A 18 3.46 14.89 -2.02
N GLY A 19 3.91 15.44 -3.14
CA GLY A 19 4.56 14.74 -4.24
C GLY A 19 3.81 14.90 -5.56
N ALA A 20 4.51 14.80 -6.69
CA ALA A 20 3.88 14.88 -8.00
C ALA A 20 2.86 13.74 -8.18
N ASN A 21 1.64 14.06 -8.60
CA ASN A 21 0.53 13.13 -8.78
C ASN A 21 0.14 12.30 -7.54
N ALA A 22 0.53 12.71 -6.32
CA ALA A 22 0.07 12.03 -5.11
C ALA A 22 -1.47 12.13 -5.02
N GLY A 23 -2.16 10.99 -4.93
CA GLY A 23 -3.63 10.94 -4.79
C GLY A 23 -4.43 11.52 -5.96
N SER A 24 -3.92 11.50 -7.20
CA SER A 24 -4.53 12.25 -8.31
C SER A 24 -5.83 11.67 -8.87
N SER A 25 -6.34 10.53 -8.40
CA SER A 25 -7.63 9.96 -8.85
C SER A 25 -8.77 10.01 -7.81
N GLY A 26 -8.49 10.47 -6.60
CA GLY A 26 -9.38 10.31 -5.44
C GLY A 26 -10.48 11.36 -5.35
N ALA A 27 -11.49 11.31 -6.23
CA ALA A 27 -12.51 12.36 -6.29
C ALA A 27 -13.33 12.55 -5.00
N THR A 28 -13.63 11.46 -4.30
CA THR A 28 -14.47 11.46 -3.10
C THR A 28 -13.76 10.87 -1.89
N THR A 29 -12.44 10.71 -1.95
CA THR A 29 -11.67 9.95 -0.94
C THR A 29 -11.36 10.82 0.26
N SER A 30 -11.51 10.29 1.47
CA SER A 30 -11.25 11.01 2.72
C SER A 30 -10.23 10.29 3.60
N PHE A 31 -9.61 11.05 4.51
CA PHE A 31 -8.72 10.53 5.55
C PHE A 31 -7.46 9.82 5.04
N ASN A 32 -6.92 10.23 3.89
CA ASN A 32 -5.71 9.66 3.31
C ASN A 32 -4.48 10.54 3.53
N THR A 33 -3.33 9.93 3.81
CA THR A 33 -2.04 10.62 3.90
C THR A 33 -1.06 10.03 2.89
N PHE A 34 -0.75 10.77 1.82
CA PHE A 34 0.17 10.36 0.76
C PHE A 34 1.37 11.29 0.67
N LEU A 35 2.57 10.71 0.82
CA LEU A 35 3.84 11.42 0.75
C LEU A 35 4.80 10.73 -0.23
N GLY A 36 5.08 11.41 -1.33
CA GLY A 36 6.02 11.06 -2.40
C GLY A 36 5.36 10.99 -3.78
N ALA A 37 6.18 10.95 -4.83
CA ALA A 37 5.67 11.01 -6.19
C ALA A 37 4.92 9.74 -6.59
N TYR A 38 3.79 9.92 -7.27
CA TYR A 38 2.89 8.87 -7.78
C TYR A 38 2.30 7.95 -6.72
N THR A 39 2.38 8.35 -5.44
CA THR A 39 1.86 7.59 -4.32
C THR A 39 0.34 7.70 -4.24
N GLY A 40 -0.33 6.56 -4.11
CA GLY A 40 -1.80 6.47 -4.13
C GLY A 40 -2.43 7.02 -5.41
N LEU A 41 -1.73 6.96 -6.56
CA LEU A 41 -2.16 7.57 -7.82
C LEU A 41 -3.60 7.19 -8.22
N ASN A 42 -3.95 5.90 -8.09
CA ASN A 42 -5.26 5.37 -8.46
C ASN A 42 -6.21 5.20 -7.26
N ASN A 43 -5.82 5.68 -6.07
CA ASN A 43 -6.58 5.48 -4.84
C ASN A 43 -7.98 6.12 -4.92
N ARG A 44 -8.99 5.29 -4.68
CA ARG A 44 -10.41 5.65 -4.47
C ARG A 44 -10.93 5.15 -3.11
N GLY A 45 -10.06 4.58 -2.27
CA GLY A 45 -10.37 4.16 -0.91
C GLY A 45 -10.10 5.24 0.14
N ASN A 46 -10.57 5.00 1.36
CA ASN A 46 -10.43 5.91 2.51
C ASN A 46 -9.45 5.36 3.54
N GLY A 47 -8.93 6.23 4.40
CA GLY A 47 -8.17 5.79 5.58
C GLY A 47 -6.79 5.18 5.27
N ASN A 48 -6.21 5.48 4.10
CA ASN A 48 -4.91 4.92 3.72
C ASN A 48 -3.75 5.86 4.06
N THR A 49 -2.65 5.31 4.56
CA THR A 49 -1.39 6.03 4.77
C THR A 49 -0.31 5.44 3.88
N PHE A 50 0.12 6.18 2.84
CA PHE A 50 1.13 5.73 1.88
C PHE A 50 2.33 6.68 1.86
N LEU A 51 3.53 6.15 2.09
CA LEU A 51 4.77 6.92 2.21
C LEU A 51 5.87 6.31 1.31
N GLY A 52 6.43 7.08 0.39
CA GLY A 52 7.47 6.63 -0.55
C GLY A 52 7.18 7.03 -1.99
N HIS A 53 7.91 6.46 -2.94
CA HIS A 53 7.68 6.64 -4.38
C HIS A 53 6.87 5.46 -4.93
N VAL A 54 5.81 5.76 -5.69
CA VAL A 54 4.80 4.81 -6.25
C VAL A 54 4.20 3.83 -5.22
N THR A 55 4.15 4.23 -3.96
CA THR A 55 3.58 3.42 -2.88
C THR A 55 2.05 3.34 -3.04
N GLY A 56 1.48 2.14 -2.97
CA GLY A 56 0.03 1.93 -3.15
C GLY A 56 -0.53 2.46 -4.47
N GLN A 57 0.29 2.59 -5.52
CA GLN A 57 -0.09 3.26 -6.77
C GLN A 57 -1.33 2.65 -7.42
N SER A 58 -1.49 1.32 -7.40
CA SER A 58 -2.62 0.62 -8.02
C SER A 58 -3.83 0.48 -7.11
N ASN A 59 -3.78 0.98 -5.87
CA ASN A 59 -4.90 0.85 -4.94
C ASN A 59 -6.13 1.50 -5.56
N THR A 60 -7.24 0.78 -5.71
CA THR A 60 -8.50 1.32 -6.21
C THR A 60 -9.44 1.54 -5.05
N THR A 61 -10.05 0.50 -4.49
CA THR A 61 -11.04 0.64 -3.40
C THR A 61 -10.55 0.14 -2.05
N GLY A 62 -9.31 -0.35 -1.95
CA GLY A 62 -8.72 -0.77 -0.69
C GLY A 62 -8.66 0.36 0.34
N TYR A 63 -8.90 0.04 1.60
CA TYR A 63 -9.01 0.99 2.70
C TYR A 63 -8.25 0.51 3.94
N ASP A 64 -8.00 1.42 4.88
CA ASP A 64 -7.30 1.15 6.14
C ASP A 64 -5.93 0.46 5.95
N ASN A 65 -5.22 0.81 4.88
CA ASN A 65 -3.87 0.28 4.63
C ASN A 65 -2.78 1.27 5.06
N VAL A 66 -1.67 0.73 5.57
CA VAL A 66 -0.45 1.49 5.89
C VAL A 66 0.71 0.94 5.07
N PHE A 67 1.11 1.67 4.03
CA PHE A 67 2.23 1.29 3.17
C PHE A 67 3.37 2.31 3.27
N ALA A 68 4.58 1.85 3.53
CA ALA A 68 5.75 2.72 3.68
C ALA A 68 6.99 2.10 3.03
N GLY A 69 7.51 2.73 1.97
CA GLY A 69 8.66 2.26 1.21
C GLY A 69 8.44 2.38 -0.30
N ASN A 70 9.52 2.41 -1.07
CA ASN A 70 9.45 2.40 -2.54
C ASN A 70 8.71 1.13 -3.01
N ASN A 71 7.66 1.32 -3.82
CA ASN A 71 6.77 0.26 -4.32
C ASN A 71 6.06 -0.59 -3.25
N ALA A 72 6.02 -0.18 -1.97
CA ALA A 72 5.26 -0.92 -0.96
C ALA A 72 3.77 -0.95 -1.34
N GLY A 73 3.16 -2.14 -1.33
CA GLY A 73 1.76 -2.35 -1.73
C GLY A 73 1.43 -1.88 -3.16
N TRP A 74 2.41 -1.78 -4.07
CA TRP A 74 2.22 -1.23 -5.41
C TRP A 74 1.05 -1.86 -6.18
N GLY A 75 0.92 -3.19 -6.10
CA GLY A 75 -0.09 -3.99 -6.79
C GLY A 75 -1.41 -4.16 -6.04
N ASN A 76 -1.59 -3.58 -4.85
CA ASN A 76 -2.87 -3.64 -4.13
C ASN A 76 -3.95 -2.98 -4.96
N THR A 77 -5.10 -3.64 -5.15
CA THR A 77 -6.25 -3.05 -5.85
C THR A 77 -7.43 -2.86 -4.90
N THR A 78 -7.82 -3.91 -4.16
CA THR A 78 -8.98 -3.90 -3.27
C THR A 78 -8.67 -4.39 -1.86
N GLY A 79 -7.45 -4.88 -1.60
CA GLY A 79 -7.01 -5.32 -0.29
C GLY A 79 -7.10 -4.21 0.77
N TYR A 80 -7.41 -4.60 2.00
CA TYR A 80 -7.66 -3.68 3.12
C TYR A 80 -7.04 -4.21 4.42
N ALA A 81 -6.88 -3.30 5.39
CA ALA A 81 -6.30 -3.59 6.70
C ALA A 81 -4.89 -4.22 6.61
N ASN A 82 -4.08 -3.83 5.63
CA ASN A 82 -2.72 -4.33 5.47
C ASN A 82 -1.68 -3.30 5.96
N ILE A 83 -0.59 -3.80 6.55
CA ILE A 83 0.59 -3.01 6.95
C ILE A 83 1.78 -3.52 6.14
N TYR A 84 2.30 -2.73 5.20
CA TYR A 84 3.48 -3.08 4.39
C TYR A 84 4.58 -2.02 4.57
N VAL A 85 5.66 -2.37 5.26
CA VAL A 85 6.76 -1.45 5.57
C VAL A 85 8.08 -2.02 5.07
N GLY A 86 8.73 -1.32 4.14
CA GLY A 86 9.94 -1.75 3.45
C GLY A 86 9.80 -1.62 1.94
N ALA A 87 10.91 -1.47 1.22
CA ALA A 87 10.84 -1.43 -0.24
C ALA A 87 10.33 -2.78 -0.78
N ASN A 88 9.37 -2.70 -1.73
CA ASN A 88 8.65 -3.83 -2.32
C ASN A 88 7.89 -4.74 -1.34
N ALA A 89 7.67 -4.33 -0.09
CA ALA A 89 6.83 -5.10 0.84
C ALA A 89 5.40 -5.21 0.26
N GLY A 90 4.90 -6.44 0.14
CA GLY A 90 3.58 -6.71 -0.47
C GLY A 90 3.44 -6.22 -1.93
N TYR A 91 4.52 -6.18 -2.71
CA TYR A 91 4.52 -5.60 -4.06
C TYR A 91 3.40 -6.12 -4.98
N THR A 92 3.15 -7.44 -5.00
CA THR A 92 2.08 -8.05 -5.82
C THR A 92 0.77 -8.28 -5.09
N ALA A 93 0.63 -7.80 -3.85
CA ALA A 93 -0.49 -8.14 -2.96
C ALA A 93 -1.77 -7.46 -3.43
N ASN A 94 -2.52 -8.13 -4.31
CA ASN A 94 -3.62 -7.56 -5.10
C ASN A 94 -4.90 -7.39 -4.26
N THR A 95 -5.43 -8.51 -3.77
CA THR A 95 -6.68 -8.55 -2.98
C THR A 95 -6.46 -9.12 -1.59
N ALA A 96 -5.19 -9.20 -1.17
CA ALA A 96 -4.77 -9.71 0.12
C ALA A 96 -5.29 -8.80 1.25
N VAL A 97 -5.69 -9.39 2.39
CA VAL A 97 -6.25 -8.63 3.52
C VAL A 97 -5.60 -9.01 4.84
N MET A 98 -5.59 -8.07 5.77
CA MET A 98 -5.16 -8.30 7.16
C MET A 98 -3.74 -8.89 7.26
N ASN A 99 -2.82 -8.44 6.42
CA ASN A 99 -1.42 -8.84 6.46
C ASN A 99 -0.54 -7.79 7.14
N THR A 100 0.51 -8.24 7.82
CA THR A 100 1.58 -7.38 8.34
C THR A 100 2.92 -7.83 7.75
N PHE A 101 3.46 -7.09 6.79
CA PHE A 101 4.76 -7.33 6.16
C PHE A 101 5.72 -6.21 6.50
N VAL A 102 6.80 -6.52 7.20
CA VAL A 102 7.78 -5.53 7.64
C VAL A 102 9.17 -6.03 7.28
N GLY A 103 9.81 -5.37 6.32
CA GLY A 103 11.12 -5.71 5.76
C GLY A 103 11.17 -5.45 4.26
N ASN A 104 12.37 -5.21 3.72
CA ASN A 104 12.54 -5.14 2.26
C ASN A 104 12.17 -6.50 1.65
N ASN A 105 11.35 -6.51 0.60
CA ASN A 105 10.78 -7.69 -0.06
C ASN A 105 9.92 -8.63 0.81
N ALA A 106 9.52 -8.25 2.02
CA ALA A 106 8.63 -9.07 2.84
C ALA A 106 7.28 -9.29 2.11
N GLY A 107 6.90 -10.54 1.90
CA GLY A 107 5.67 -10.91 1.18
C GLY A 107 5.59 -10.38 -0.26
N ARG A 108 6.74 -10.14 -0.92
CA ARG A 108 6.79 -9.49 -2.24
C ARG A 108 5.92 -10.17 -3.29
N LEU A 109 5.87 -11.52 -3.31
CA LEU A 109 5.09 -12.31 -4.27
C LEU A 109 3.73 -12.76 -3.73
N THR A 110 3.30 -12.28 -2.55
CA THR A 110 1.94 -12.53 -2.07
C THR A 110 0.95 -11.87 -3.01
N THR A 111 -0.04 -12.63 -3.49
CA THR A 111 -1.09 -12.14 -4.40
C THR A 111 -2.44 -12.06 -3.69
N THR A 112 -2.89 -13.17 -3.08
CA THR A 112 -4.18 -13.30 -2.38
C THR A 112 -4.06 -13.89 -0.98
N GLY A 113 -2.84 -14.20 -0.52
CA GLY A 113 -2.60 -14.68 0.83
C GLY A 113 -2.98 -13.64 1.88
N SER A 114 -3.82 -14.03 2.84
CA SER A 114 -4.39 -13.15 3.86
C SER A 114 -4.04 -13.64 5.27
N TYR A 115 -4.16 -12.75 6.26
CA TYR A 115 -3.91 -13.06 7.68
C TYR A 115 -2.47 -13.50 7.97
N ASN A 116 -1.50 -13.03 7.19
CA ASN A 116 -0.10 -13.39 7.37
C ASN A 116 0.69 -12.31 8.13
N THR A 117 1.68 -12.72 8.91
CA THR A 117 2.65 -11.83 9.56
C THR A 117 4.06 -12.19 9.12
N PHE A 118 4.71 -11.34 8.33
CA PHE A 118 6.08 -11.52 7.86
C PHE A 118 6.97 -10.39 8.39
N LEU A 119 8.00 -10.73 9.15
CA LEU A 119 8.92 -9.77 9.75
C LEU A 119 10.38 -10.13 9.46
N GLY A 120 11.02 -9.29 8.65
CA GLY A 120 12.43 -9.35 8.26
C GLY A 120 12.63 -9.25 6.74
N ASN A 121 13.88 -9.14 6.30
CA ASN A 121 14.19 -9.00 4.88
C ASN A 121 13.83 -10.28 4.12
N ALA A 122 13.07 -10.12 3.05
CA ALA A 122 12.52 -11.20 2.23
C ALA A 122 11.54 -12.14 2.94
N ALA A 123 11.26 -12.00 4.25
CA ALA A 123 10.35 -12.89 4.98
C ALA A 123 9.04 -13.17 4.22
N GLY A 124 8.79 -14.45 3.92
CA GLY A 124 7.62 -14.90 3.17
C GLY A 124 7.59 -14.44 1.70
N GLU A 125 8.73 -14.08 1.09
CA GLU A 125 8.82 -13.52 -0.26
C GLU A 125 8.08 -14.37 -1.28
N SER A 126 8.28 -15.70 -1.23
CA SER A 126 7.67 -16.67 -2.15
C SER A 126 6.27 -17.14 -1.74
N ASN A 127 5.70 -16.63 -0.64
CA ASN A 127 4.36 -17.00 -0.24
C ASN A 127 3.36 -16.27 -1.13
N THR A 128 2.75 -16.98 -2.08
CA THR A 128 1.82 -16.41 -3.07
C THR A 128 0.39 -16.33 -2.52
N THR A 129 -0.18 -17.46 -2.11
CA THR A 129 -1.59 -17.57 -1.72
C THR A 129 -1.80 -18.15 -0.30
N GLY A 130 -0.72 -18.47 0.41
CA GLY A 130 -0.79 -19.03 1.75
C GLY A 130 -1.46 -18.07 2.72
N GLN A 131 -2.22 -18.61 3.67
CA GLN A 131 -2.97 -17.83 4.66
C GLN A 131 -2.55 -18.21 6.08
N SER A 132 -2.72 -17.28 7.02
CA SER A 132 -2.51 -17.54 8.46
C SER A 132 -1.10 -18.02 8.82
N ASN A 133 -0.08 -17.55 8.09
CA ASN A 133 1.31 -17.90 8.35
C ASN A 133 2.03 -16.81 9.16
N THR A 134 3.04 -17.22 9.91
CA THR A 134 4.01 -16.32 10.54
C THR A 134 5.42 -16.68 10.07
N PHE A 135 6.12 -15.72 9.45
CA PHE A 135 7.52 -15.85 9.07
C PHE A 135 8.34 -14.77 9.76
N LEU A 136 9.39 -15.15 10.46
CA LEU A 136 10.27 -14.23 11.20
C LEU A 136 11.72 -14.47 10.79
N GLY A 137 12.48 -13.40 10.61
CA GLY A 137 13.88 -13.44 10.21
C GLY A 137 14.10 -13.10 8.74
N ILE A 138 15.25 -13.49 8.21
CA ILE A 138 15.63 -13.25 6.82
C ILE A 138 15.35 -14.53 6.03
N GLY A 139 14.77 -14.44 4.83
CA GLY A 139 14.55 -15.61 3.99
C GLY A 139 13.98 -15.29 2.62
#